data_AF-A0A9D6V3V2-F1
#
_entry.id   AF-A0A9D6V3V2-F1
#
_cell.length_a   1.000
_cell.length_b   1.000
_cell.length_c   1.000
_cell.angle_alpha   90.00
_cell.angle_beta   90.00
_cell.angle_gamma   90.00
#
_symmetry.space_group_name_H-M   'P 1'
#
loop_
_entity.id
_entity.type
_entity.pdbx_description
1 polymer ?
#
loop_
_entity_poly.entity_id
_entity_poly.type
_entity_poly.pdbx_seq_one_letter_code
_entity_poly.pdbx_strand_id
1 'polypeptide(L)'
;MKNSNEGFTLVELMIVGTIMAVIVSISFMAYQQGVKRQYGLSQQSRTIANALMLARMQALENKMAIKVTGARSIDLVGKWYTKVQLTAANHGVKRDDYVAISGLTLLDTSTGSTETPSTGAYYVSGVTGGTFDCVYYHSDSVKETTGTVARNLTRAAQLIIQKKSFVKTLSQAEQKARYESGQFFIYDDNNYLVWDLADQLAGVDTNATDYSPVVGFTTRGFSASEAGYQLRLTNIPLKPDDFKIISVNAFGQVLLGITR
;
A
#
# COMPACT_ATOMS: atom_id res chain seq x y z
N MET A 1 56.77 -23.22 52.60
CA MET A 1 55.70 -22.23 52.32
C MET A 1 56.12 -21.43 51.11
N LYS A 2 55.28 -21.41 50.07
CA LYS A 2 55.58 -20.87 48.74
C LYS A 2 55.18 -19.39 48.73
N ASN A 3 56.15 -18.48 48.77
CA ASN A 3 55.91 -17.04 48.67
C ASN A 3 56.06 -16.61 47.20
N SER A 4 54.97 -16.70 46.43
CA SER A 4 54.87 -16.06 45.12
C SER A 4 54.15 -14.73 45.26
N ASN A 5 54.89 -13.69 45.66
CA ASN A 5 54.47 -12.29 45.54
C ASN A 5 55.41 -11.62 44.54
N GLU A 6 55.29 -11.97 43.27
CA GLU A 6 55.82 -11.16 42.18
C GLU A 6 54.83 -10.02 41.94
N GLY A 7 55.20 -8.82 42.39
CA GLY A 7 54.41 -7.62 42.19
C GLY A 7 54.47 -7.15 40.73
N PHE A 8 53.35 -6.67 40.22
CA PHE A 8 53.22 -6.10 38.88
C PHE A 8 54.22 -4.94 38.70
N THR A 9 55.08 -5.02 37.69
CA THR A 9 56.00 -3.92 37.37
C THR A 9 55.25 -2.77 36.69
N LEU A 10 55.74 -1.54 36.89
CA LEU A 10 55.13 -0.35 36.27
C LEU A 10 55.11 -0.46 34.73
N VAL A 11 56.10 -1.14 34.16
CA VAL A 11 56.19 -1.41 32.71
C VAL A 11 55.07 -2.34 32.25
N GLU A 12 54.79 -3.42 32.99
CA GLU A 12 53.68 -4.33 32.66
C GLU A 12 52.33 -3.61 32.72
N LEU A 13 52.14 -2.69 33.67
CA LEU A 13 50.91 -1.89 33.76
C LEU A 13 50.73 -0.99 32.53
N MET A 14 51.80 -0.36 32.04
CA MET A 14 51.75 0.49 30.84
C MET A 14 51.43 -0.33 29.57
N ILE A 15 51.99 -1.54 29.46
CA ILE A 15 51.73 -2.46 28.36
C ILE A 15 50.25 -2.88 28.36
N VAL A 16 49.72 -3.32 29.52
CA VAL A 16 48.30 -3.71 29.64
C VAL A 16 47.38 -2.52 29.35
N GLY A 17 47.70 -1.33 29.85
CA GLY A 17 46.94 -0.12 29.56
C GLY A 17 46.88 0.21 28.08
N THR A 18 48.00 0.06 27.37
CA THR A 18 48.07 0.30 25.92
C THR A 18 47.28 -0.75 25.14
N ILE A 19 47.40 -2.03 25.50
CA ILE A 19 46.61 -3.11 24.88
C ILE A 19 45.10 -2.87 25.09
N MET A 20 44.68 -2.50 26.30
CA MET A 20 43.29 -2.19 26.61
C MET A 20 42.78 -0.99 25.81
N ALA A 21 43.58 0.08 25.68
CA ALA A 21 43.21 1.24 24.87
C ALA A 21 42.97 0.86 23.40
N VAL A 22 43.84 0.03 22.81
CA VAL A 22 43.68 -0.48 21.44
C VAL A 22 42.40 -1.31 21.30
N ILE A 23 42.15 -2.24 22.23
CA ILE A 23 40.95 -3.08 22.21
C ILE A 23 39.69 -2.22 22.33
N VAL A 24 39.67 -1.22 23.22
CA VAL A 24 38.53 -0.31 23.39
C VAL A 24 38.30 0.52 22.13
N SER A 25 39.34 1.05 21.49
CA SER A 25 39.21 1.82 20.25
C SER A 25 38.60 0.99 19.12
N ILE A 26 39.06 -0.25 18.93
CA ILE A 26 38.53 -1.17 17.90
C ILE A 26 37.07 -1.53 18.23
N SER A 27 36.80 -1.87 19.50
CA SER A 27 35.45 -2.26 19.96
C SER A 27 34.46 -1.12 19.82
N PHE A 28 34.88 0.13 20.10
CA PHE A 28 34.03 1.31 19.98
C PHE A 28 33.64 1.60 18.53
N MET A 29 34.59 1.50 17.58
CA MET A 29 34.28 1.68 16.16
C MET A 29 33.33 0.58 15.66
N ALA A 30 33.58 -0.67 16.02
CA ALA A 30 32.71 -1.80 15.67
C ALA A 30 31.30 -1.63 16.27
N TYR A 31 31.20 -1.18 17.52
CA TYR A 31 29.93 -0.91 18.18
C TYR A 31 29.15 0.21 17.48
N GLN A 32 29.79 1.34 17.17
CA GLN A 32 29.11 2.44 16.47
C GLN A 32 28.57 2.01 15.09
N GLN A 33 29.33 1.19 14.35
CA GLN A 33 28.88 0.66 13.07
C GLN A 33 27.69 -0.29 13.23
N GLY A 34 27.74 -1.20 14.21
CA GLY A 34 26.65 -2.14 14.48
C GLY A 34 25.35 -1.44 14.90
N VAL A 35 25.47 -0.44 15.77
CA VAL A 35 24.34 0.33 16.29
C VAL A 35 23.69 1.17 15.19
N LYS A 36 24.47 1.97 14.45
CA LYS A 36 23.94 2.79 13.33
C LYS A 36 23.25 1.92 12.27
N ARG A 37 23.79 0.73 11.99
CA ARG A 37 23.23 -0.22 11.03
C ARG A 37 21.87 -0.77 11.45
N GLN A 38 21.75 -1.26 12.69
CA GLN A 38 20.48 -1.78 13.20
C GLN A 38 19.41 -0.68 13.30
N TYR A 39 19.81 0.54 13.65
CA TYR A 39 18.91 1.69 13.64
C TYR A 39 18.43 2.05 12.24
N GLY A 40 19.30 2.03 11.22
CA GLY A 40 18.93 2.34 9.84
C GLY A 40 17.89 1.36 9.26
N LEU A 41 18.09 0.06 9.45
CA LEU A 41 17.12 -0.97 9.02
C LEU A 41 15.79 -0.83 9.76
N SER A 42 15.84 -0.55 11.08
CA SER A 42 14.66 -0.30 11.91
C SER A 42 13.87 0.93 11.44
N GLN A 43 14.55 2.04 11.17
CA GLN A 43 13.93 3.26 10.65
C GLN A 43 13.25 3.00 9.31
N GLN A 44 13.92 2.32 8.37
CA GLN A 44 13.34 2.00 7.07
C GLN A 44 12.14 1.05 7.16
N SER A 45 12.17 0.09 8.10
CA SER A 45 10.99 -0.77 8.33
C SER A 45 9.78 0.01 8.85
N ARG A 46 10.01 1.02 9.69
CA ARG A 46 8.95 1.89 10.22
C ARG A 46 8.40 2.83 9.15
N THR A 47 9.23 3.36 8.26
CA THR A 47 8.76 4.22 7.17
C THR A 47 7.85 3.45 6.22
N ILE A 48 8.21 2.21 5.86
CA ILE A 48 7.35 1.32 5.07
C ILE A 48 6.04 1.02 5.82
N ALA A 49 6.12 0.66 7.12
CA ALA A 49 4.92 0.39 7.92
C ALA A 49 3.98 1.60 7.98
N ASN A 50 4.51 2.81 8.15
CA ASN A 50 3.72 4.03 8.12
C ASN A 50 3.07 4.28 6.75
N ALA A 51 3.80 4.04 5.65
CA ALA A 51 3.25 4.14 4.30
C ALA A 51 2.12 3.14 4.05
N LEU A 52 2.25 1.90 4.57
CA LEU A 52 1.19 0.89 4.53
C LEU A 52 -0.03 1.33 5.34
N MET A 53 0.17 1.88 6.54
CA MET A 53 -0.94 2.42 7.36
C MET A 53 -1.63 3.59 6.66
N LEU A 54 -0.87 4.48 6.01
CA LEU A 54 -1.43 5.59 5.23
C LEU A 54 -2.26 5.09 4.05
N ALA A 55 -1.74 4.14 3.27
CA ALA A 55 -2.50 3.52 2.17
C ALA A 55 -3.78 2.87 2.71
N ARG A 56 -3.71 2.14 3.82
CA ARG A 56 -4.91 1.58 4.47
C ARG A 56 -5.91 2.66 4.90
N MET A 57 -5.44 3.75 5.50
CA MET A 57 -6.29 4.88 5.88
C MET A 57 -6.94 5.52 4.64
N GLN A 58 -6.21 5.71 3.56
CA GLN A 58 -6.75 6.16 2.28
C GLN A 58 -7.82 5.19 1.74
N ALA A 59 -7.64 3.87 1.92
CA ALA A 59 -8.68 2.90 1.54
C ALA A 59 -9.96 3.08 2.36
N LEU A 60 -9.82 3.39 3.65
CA LEU A 60 -10.93 3.68 4.55
C LEU A 60 -11.59 5.04 4.25
N GLU A 61 -10.80 6.04 3.87
CA GLU A 61 -11.27 7.36 3.43
C GLU A 61 -11.96 7.29 2.06
N ASN A 62 -11.50 6.41 1.16
CA ASN A 62 -12.14 6.11 -0.13
C ASN A 62 -13.56 5.53 0.01
N LYS A 63 -14.06 5.29 1.24
CA LYS A 63 -15.50 5.18 1.53
C LYS A 63 -16.28 6.46 1.23
N MET A 64 -15.61 7.53 0.78
CA MET A 64 -16.22 8.79 0.36
C MET A 64 -17.49 8.56 -0.46
N ALA A 65 -18.58 9.10 0.07
CA ALA A 65 -19.84 9.21 -0.62
C ALA A 65 -19.66 10.04 -1.90
N ILE A 66 -19.82 9.42 -3.04
CA ILE A 66 -19.92 10.08 -4.34
C ILE A 66 -21.33 10.65 -4.41
N LYS A 67 -21.45 11.98 -4.35
CA LYS A 67 -22.72 12.65 -4.55
C LYS A 67 -23.12 12.53 -6.02
N VAL A 68 -24.19 11.80 -6.28
CA VAL A 68 -24.78 11.71 -7.62
C VAL A 68 -25.66 12.93 -7.83
N THR A 69 -25.51 13.60 -8.97
CA THR A 69 -26.28 14.80 -9.34
C THR A 69 -27.25 14.53 -10.49
N GLY A 70 -27.21 13.33 -11.06
CA GLY A 70 -28.16 12.87 -12.07
C GLY A 70 -28.01 11.38 -12.31
N ALA A 71 -29.10 10.72 -12.67
CA ALA A 71 -29.11 9.33 -13.07
C ALA A 71 -30.06 9.16 -14.25
N ARG A 72 -29.67 8.36 -15.24
CA ARG A 72 -30.53 8.00 -16.38
C ARG A 72 -30.25 6.58 -16.84
N SER A 73 -31.28 5.86 -17.24
CA SER A 73 -31.13 4.55 -17.87
C SER A 73 -30.68 4.71 -19.31
N ILE A 74 -29.79 3.84 -19.76
CA ILE A 74 -29.27 3.82 -21.13
C ILE A 74 -29.20 2.36 -21.63
N ASP A 75 -28.88 2.20 -22.92
CA ASP A 75 -28.66 0.88 -23.53
C ASP A 75 -29.90 -0.02 -23.44
N LEU A 76 -31.02 0.50 -23.96
CA LEU A 76 -32.31 -0.18 -24.01
C LEU A 76 -32.29 -1.27 -25.08
N VAL A 77 -32.40 -2.52 -24.65
CA VAL A 77 -32.48 -3.70 -25.51
C VAL A 77 -33.83 -4.37 -25.31
N GLY A 78 -34.73 -4.20 -26.28
CA GLY A 78 -36.12 -4.65 -26.15
C GLY A 78 -36.86 -3.84 -25.07
N LYS A 79 -37.32 -4.52 -24.01
CA LYS A 79 -38.00 -3.89 -22.86
C LYS A 79 -37.08 -3.67 -21.65
N TRP A 80 -35.79 -3.95 -21.77
CA TRP A 80 -34.85 -3.94 -20.65
C TRP A 80 -33.75 -2.91 -20.90
N TYR A 81 -33.58 -2.00 -19.96
CA TYR A 81 -32.36 -1.22 -19.85
C TYR A 81 -31.27 -2.12 -19.28
N THR A 82 -30.08 -2.05 -19.84
CA THR A 82 -28.93 -2.88 -19.42
C THR A 82 -27.92 -2.08 -18.59
N LYS A 83 -28.03 -0.75 -18.59
CA LYS A 83 -27.11 0.17 -17.91
C LYS A 83 -27.83 1.38 -17.31
N VAL A 84 -27.25 1.90 -16.24
CA VAL A 84 -27.54 3.23 -15.69
C VAL A 84 -26.30 4.11 -15.76
N GLN A 85 -26.46 5.30 -16.32
CA GLN A 85 -25.43 6.33 -16.28
C GLN A 85 -25.67 7.25 -15.09
N LEU A 86 -24.66 7.41 -14.24
CA LEU A 86 -24.67 8.33 -13.12
C LEU A 86 -23.80 9.54 -13.44
N THR A 87 -24.30 10.73 -13.13
CA THR A 87 -23.55 11.99 -13.18
C THR A 87 -23.03 12.33 -11.79
N ALA A 88 -21.73 12.57 -11.67
CA ALA A 88 -21.10 12.99 -10.43
C ALA A 88 -19.78 13.72 -10.75
N ALA A 89 -19.54 14.85 -10.09
CA ALA A 89 -18.26 15.54 -10.21
C ALA A 89 -17.18 14.78 -9.43
N ASN A 90 -16.02 14.54 -10.05
CA ASN A 90 -14.83 13.97 -9.38
C ASN A 90 -15.10 12.66 -8.62
N HIS A 91 -15.88 11.74 -9.21
CA HIS A 91 -16.30 10.50 -8.55
C HIS A 91 -15.15 9.51 -8.28
N GLY A 92 -14.00 9.64 -8.95
CA GLY A 92 -12.84 8.77 -8.76
C GLY A 92 -13.01 7.30 -9.17
N VAL A 93 -14.22 6.87 -9.51
CA VAL A 93 -14.52 5.55 -10.08
C VAL A 93 -13.77 5.32 -11.40
N LYS A 94 -13.27 4.10 -11.62
CA LYS A 94 -12.66 3.59 -12.85
C LYS A 94 -13.53 2.50 -13.48
N ARG A 95 -13.30 2.20 -14.75
CA ARG A 95 -13.87 0.98 -15.36
C ARG A 95 -13.42 -0.23 -14.56
N ASP A 96 -14.29 -1.24 -14.46
CA ASP A 96 -14.11 -2.47 -13.67
C ASP A 96 -14.27 -2.31 -12.15
N ASP A 97 -14.61 -1.11 -11.68
CA ASP A 97 -14.99 -0.90 -10.29
C ASP A 97 -16.37 -1.51 -9.97
N TYR A 98 -16.63 -1.76 -8.69
CA TYR A 98 -17.97 -1.97 -8.15
C TYR A 98 -18.37 -0.79 -7.27
N VAL A 99 -19.61 -0.34 -7.38
CA VAL A 99 -20.17 0.77 -6.62
C VAL A 99 -21.46 0.33 -5.92
N ALA A 100 -21.66 0.71 -4.67
CA ALA A 100 -22.97 0.62 -4.02
C ALA A 100 -23.71 1.93 -4.25
N ILE A 101 -24.90 1.87 -4.85
CA ILE A 101 -25.73 3.06 -5.07
C ILE A 101 -26.97 2.97 -4.18
N SER A 102 -27.30 4.09 -3.53
CA SER A 102 -28.51 4.29 -2.74
C SER A 102 -29.22 5.56 -3.18
N GLY A 103 -30.55 5.55 -3.18
CA GLY A 103 -31.37 6.70 -3.58
C GLY A 103 -31.75 6.74 -5.06
N LEU A 104 -31.51 5.67 -5.83
CA LEU A 104 -32.10 5.56 -7.15
C LEU A 104 -33.58 5.21 -7.03
N THR A 105 -34.38 5.75 -7.93
CA THR A 105 -35.81 5.44 -7.99
C THR A 105 -36.17 4.99 -9.37
N LEU A 106 -36.85 3.84 -9.45
CA LEU A 106 -37.44 3.35 -10.68
C LEU A 106 -38.68 4.19 -11.01
N LEU A 107 -38.81 4.57 -12.28
CA LEU A 107 -39.92 5.32 -12.83
C LEU A 107 -40.61 4.44 -13.87
N ASP A 108 -41.73 3.83 -13.46
CA ASP A 108 -42.61 3.09 -14.35
C ASP A 108 -43.23 4.05 -15.38
N THR A 109 -42.75 3.90 -16.62
CA THR A 109 -43.21 4.71 -17.76
C THR A 109 -44.62 4.37 -18.24
N SER A 110 -45.16 3.21 -17.84
CA SER A 110 -46.48 2.72 -18.26
C SER A 110 -47.62 3.16 -17.35
N THR A 111 -47.35 3.35 -16.05
CA THR A 111 -48.38 3.72 -15.06
C THR A 111 -48.25 5.15 -14.52
N GLY A 112 -47.14 5.85 -14.80
CA GLY A 112 -46.92 7.22 -14.33
C GLY A 112 -46.66 7.35 -12.82
N SER A 113 -46.67 6.24 -12.08
CA SER A 113 -46.36 6.22 -10.65
C SER A 113 -45.90 4.83 -10.19
N THR A 114 -44.66 4.70 -9.74
CA THR A 114 -44.32 4.28 -8.36
C THR A 114 -42.82 4.32 -8.15
N GLU A 115 -42.43 5.05 -7.11
CA GLU A 115 -41.06 5.29 -6.72
C GLU A 115 -40.52 4.09 -5.94
N THR A 116 -40.11 3.02 -6.62
CA THR A 116 -39.43 1.92 -5.91
C THR A 116 -37.97 2.30 -5.70
N PRO A 117 -37.51 2.47 -4.44
CA PRO A 117 -36.11 2.75 -4.18
C PRO A 117 -35.27 1.53 -4.58
N SER A 118 -34.35 1.76 -5.51
CA SER A 118 -33.34 0.80 -5.92
C SER A 118 -32.07 1.06 -5.12
N THR A 119 -31.70 0.08 -4.30
CA THR A 119 -30.39 0.02 -3.63
C THR A 119 -29.68 -1.24 -4.08
N GLY A 120 -28.39 -1.14 -4.40
CA GLY A 120 -27.65 -2.30 -4.88
C GLY A 120 -26.17 -2.05 -5.03
N ALA A 121 -25.43 -3.12 -5.33
CA ALA A 121 -24.06 -3.05 -5.80
C ALA A 121 -24.06 -3.26 -7.32
N TYR A 122 -23.31 -2.43 -8.03
CA TYR A 122 -23.31 -2.37 -9.48
C TYR A 122 -21.88 -2.36 -10.00
N TYR A 123 -21.67 -3.04 -11.12
CA TYR A 123 -20.37 -3.09 -11.80
C TYR A 123 -20.25 -1.92 -12.78
N VAL A 124 -19.12 -1.24 -12.77
CA VAL A 124 -18.84 -0.05 -13.57
C VAL A 124 -18.26 -0.47 -14.92
N SER A 125 -19.08 -0.37 -15.95
CA SER A 125 -18.76 -0.73 -17.32
C SER A 125 -18.07 0.38 -18.12
N GLY A 126 -18.19 1.64 -17.70
CA GLY A 126 -17.64 2.80 -18.41
C GLY A 126 -17.47 4.01 -17.50
N VAL A 127 -16.49 4.87 -17.82
CA VAL A 127 -16.19 6.09 -17.07
C VAL A 127 -15.82 7.22 -18.01
N THR A 128 -16.41 8.39 -17.79
CA THR A 128 -16.08 9.67 -18.44
C THR A 128 -15.86 10.73 -17.36
N GLY A 129 -15.21 11.87 -17.66
CA GLY A 129 -14.76 12.86 -16.65
C GLY A 129 -15.82 13.46 -15.69
N GLY A 130 -17.10 13.18 -15.87
CA GLY A 130 -18.17 13.55 -14.93
C GLY A 130 -19.31 12.53 -14.83
N THR A 131 -19.15 11.35 -15.42
CA THR A 131 -20.17 10.31 -15.43
C THR A 131 -19.54 8.92 -15.36
N PHE A 132 -20.28 7.96 -14.82
CA PHE A 132 -19.89 6.55 -14.87
C PHE A 132 -21.12 5.67 -15.12
N ASP A 133 -20.92 4.63 -15.93
CA ASP A 133 -21.96 3.74 -16.42
C ASP A 133 -21.90 2.42 -15.66
N CYS A 134 -22.98 2.08 -14.98
CA CYS A 134 -23.09 0.86 -14.21
C CYS A 134 -24.00 -0.14 -14.91
N VAL A 135 -23.62 -1.42 -14.95
CA VAL A 135 -24.49 -2.49 -15.44
C VAL A 135 -25.67 -2.62 -14.49
N TYR A 136 -26.87 -2.45 -15.03
CA TYR A 136 -28.11 -2.48 -14.28
C TYR A 136 -29.27 -2.93 -15.17
N TYR A 137 -29.77 -4.15 -14.93
CA TYR A 137 -30.82 -4.77 -15.74
C TYR A 137 -32.19 -4.49 -15.12
N HIS A 138 -33.03 -3.68 -15.79
CA HIS A 138 -34.38 -3.37 -15.31
C HIS A 138 -35.33 -2.95 -16.44
N SER A 139 -36.64 -3.07 -16.22
CA SER A 139 -37.68 -2.75 -17.22
C SER A 139 -38.03 -1.26 -17.33
N ASP A 140 -37.89 -0.54 -16.22
CA ASP A 140 -38.38 0.84 -16.09
C ASP A 140 -37.28 1.85 -16.38
N SER A 141 -37.50 3.16 -16.30
CA SER A 141 -36.38 4.13 -16.33
C SER A 141 -35.93 4.46 -14.90
N VAL A 142 -34.70 4.91 -14.68
CA VAL A 142 -34.27 5.43 -13.36
C VAL A 142 -34.20 6.95 -13.35
N LYS A 143 -34.50 7.52 -12.18
CA LYS A 143 -34.17 8.91 -11.82
C LYS A 143 -33.38 8.94 -10.51
N GLU A 144 -32.58 10.00 -10.36
CA GLU A 144 -31.97 10.39 -9.08
C GLU A 144 -33.07 10.92 -8.15
N THR A 145 -32.99 10.62 -6.85
CA THR A 145 -33.76 11.35 -5.82
C THR A 145 -32.82 12.15 -4.95
N THR A 146 -33.30 13.28 -4.44
CA THR A 146 -32.53 14.20 -3.58
C THR A 146 -31.71 13.43 -2.55
N GLY A 147 -30.39 13.42 -2.74
CA GLY A 147 -29.46 12.73 -1.83
C GLY A 147 -29.00 11.37 -2.31
N THR A 148 -29.07 11.08 -3.61
CA THR A 148 -28.50 9.86 -4.18
C THR A 148 -27.00 9.85 -3.96
N VAL A 149 -26.50 8.74 -3.42
CA VAL A 149 -25.09 8.55 -3.11
C VAL A 149 -24.64 7.24 -3.72
N ALA A 150 -23.54 7.30 -4.48
CA ALA A 150 -22.77 6.14 -4.84
C ALA A 150 -21.56 6.00 -3.92
N ARG A 151 -21.14 4.78 -3.63
CA ARG A 151 -19.94 4.49 -2.86
C ARG A 151 -19.11 3.51 -3.65
N ASN A 152 -17.87 3.87 -3.95
CA ASN A 152 -16.95 2.94 -4.58
C ASN A 152 -16.60 1.82 -3.58
N LEU A 153 -16.86 0.58 -3.96
CA LEU A 153 -16.60 -0.62 -3.17
C LEU A 153 -15.24 -1.24 -3.50
N THR A 154 -14.76 -1.03 -4.73
CA THR A 154 -13.52 -1.61 -5.28
C THR A 154 -12.29 -0.77 -5.11
N ARG A 155 -12.37 0.48 -4.65
CA ARG A 155 -11.19 1.30 -4.42
C ARG A 155 -10.35 0.72 -3.28
N ALA A 156 -9.60 -0.30 -3.63
CA ALA A 156 -8.50 -0.74 -2.84
C ALA A 156 -7.44 0.35 -2.94
N ALA A 157 -7.02 0.93 -1.81
CA ALA A 157 -5.82 1.74 -1.86
C ALA A 157 -4.64 0.80 -2.04
N GLN A 158 -3.69 1.19 -2.88
CA GLN A 158 -2.50 0.42 -3.16
C GLN A 158 -1.29 1.24 -2.73
N LEU A 159 -0.33 0.55 -2.12
CA LEU A 159 1.03 1.05 -1.95
C LEU A 159 1.91 0.35 -2.99
N ILE A 160 2.49 1.13 -3.89
CA ILE A 160 3.44 0.67 -4.89
C ILE A 160 4.84 0.96 -4.36
N ILE A 161 5.63 -0.07 -4.13
CA ILE A 161 7.00 0.04 -3.61
C ILE A 161 7.95 0.02 -4.80
N GLN A 162 8.79 1.05 -4.96
CA GLN A 162 9.66 1.21 -6.14
C GLN A 162 11.10 1.56 -5.80
N LYS A 163 12.01 1.10 -6.65
CA LYS A 163 13.43 1.45 -6.61
C LYS A 163 13.65 2.91 -7.02
N LYS A 164 14.52 3.61 -6.31
CA LYS A 164 14.93 4.98 -6.68
C LYS A 164 15.66 5.00 -8.02
N SER A 165 16.46 3.98 -8.35
CA SER A 165 17.10 3.84 -9.66
C SER A 165 16.10 3.80 -10.81
N PHE A 166 14.99 3.07 -10.67
CA PHE A 166 13.91 3.05 -11.65
C PHE A 166 13.25 4.40 -11.82
N VAL A 167 12.90 5.07 -10.73
CA VAL A 167 12.24 6.38 -10.80
C VAL A 167 13.11 7.39 -11.56
N LYS A 168 14.44 7.31 -11.41
CA LYS A 168 15.37 8.18 -12.14
C LYS A 168 15.38 7.98 -13.66
N THR A 169 14.92 6.84 -14.19
CA THR A 169 14.85 6.62 -15.65
C THR A 169 13.63 7.29 -16.30
N LEU A 170 12.68 7.75 -15.50
CA LEU A 170 11.44 8.39 -15.96
C LEU A 170 11.64 9.87 -16.28
N SER A 171 10.67 10.48 -16.95
CA SER A 171 10.69 11.93 -17.17
C SER A 171 10.59 12.72 -15.85
N GLN A 172 11.10 13.96 -15.82
CA GLN A 172 11.04 14.81 -14.61
C GLN A 172 9.61 15.03 -14.10
N ALA A 173 8.64 15.17 -15.00
CA ALA A 173 7.24 15.33 -14.65
C ALA A 173 6.69 14.08 -13.94
N GLU A 174 7.01 12.88 -14.44
CA GLU A 174 6.60 11.62 -13.82
C GLU A 174 7.31 11.37 -12.49
N GLN A 175 8.61 11.70 -12.40
CA GLN A 175 9.36 11.63 -11.14
C GLN A 175 8.68 12.46 -10.06
N LYS A 176 8.41 13.73 -10.36
CA LYS A 176 7.71 14.64 -9.45
C LYS A 176 6.34 14.08 -9.04
N ALA A 177 5.54 13.61 -10.00
CA ALA A 177 4.23 13.03 -9.73
C ALA A 177 4.29 11.81 -8.80
N ARG A 178 5.33 10.97 -8.91
CA ARG A 178 5.53 9.81 -8.02
C ARG A 178 5.97 10.22 -6.63
N TYR A 179 6.91 11.17 -6.49
CA TYR A 179 7.36 11.65 -5.19
C TYR A 179 6.27 12.42 -4.41
N GLU A 180 5.38 13.09 -5.12
CA GLU A 180 4.26 13.83 -4.52
C GLU A 180 3.05 12.92 -4.22
N SER A 181 2.99 11.73 -4.83
CA SER A 181 1.88 10.81 -4.63
C SER A 181 2.07 9.94 -3.39
N GLY A 182 1.06 9.94 -2.50
CA GLY A 182 1.02 9.06 -1.32
C GLY A 182 0.84 7.57 -1.63
N GLN A 183 0.71 7.18 -2.91
CA GLN A 183 0.59 5.78 -3.34
C GLN A 183 1.96 5.12 -3.61
N PHE A 184 3.03 5.90 -3.73
CA PHE A 184 4.37 5.37 -4.02
C PHE A 184 5.26 5.44 -2.79
N PHE A 185 5.89 4.32 -2.46
CA PHE A 185 7.01 4.28 -1.54
C PHE A 185 8.29 4.04 -2.32
N ILE A 186 9.16 5.05 -2.37
CA ILE A 186 10.41 4.99 -3.13
C ILE A 186 11.55 4.74 -2.16
N TYR A 187 12.27 3.64 -2.33
CA TYR A 187 13.42 3.27 -1.49
C TYR A 187 14.75 3.40 -2.22
N ASP A 188 15.82 3.66 -1.48
CA ASP A 188 17.18 3.69 -2.03
C ASP A 188 17.70 2.26 -2.19
N ASP A 189 17.68 1.79 -3.43
CA ASP A 189 18.07 0.44 -3.84
C ASP A 189 19.58 0.19 -3.82
N ASN A 190 20.39 1.18 -3.48
CA ASN A 190 21.82 0.98 -3.16
C ASN A 190 22.02 0.53 -1.71
N ASN A 191 21.08 0.88 -0.82
CA ASN A 191 21.21 0.67 0.62
C ASN A 191 20.31 -0.47 1.12
N TYR A 192 19.15 -0.66 0.48
CA TYR A 192 18.12 -1.58 0.92
C TYR A 192 17.57 -2.41 -0.23
N LEU A 193 17.05 -3.60 0.09
CA LEU A 193 16.29 -4.44 -0.81
C LEU A 193 14.93 -4.75 -0.16
N VAL A 194 13.84 -4.55 -0.92
CA VAL A 194 12.46 -4.84 -0.49
C VAL A 194 11.82 -5.80 -1.50
N TRP A 195 11.21 -6.89 -1.01
CA TRP A 195 10.52 -7.87 -1.86
C TRP A 195 9.38 -8.58 -1.14
N ASP A 196 8.40 -9.08 -1.89
CA ASP A 196 7.37 -9.96 -1.38
C ASP A 196 7.90 -11.40 -1.30
N LEU A 197 7.68 -12.06 -0.17
CA LEU A 197 8.06 -13.47 0.01
C LEU A 197 7.20 -14.38 -0.87
N ALA A 198 5.94 -14.01 -1.13
CA ALA A 198 5.04 -14.76 -1.99
C ALA A 198 5.48 -14.73 -3.47
N ASP A 199 6.14 -13.66 -3.91
CA ASP A 199 6.73 -13.57 -5.24
C ASP A 199 7.98 -14.48 -5.38
N GLN A 200 8.54 -14.96 -4.27
CA GLN A 200 9.80 -15.72 -4.22
C GLN A 200 9.67 -17.15 -3.68
N LEU A 201 8.80 -17.95 -4.30
CA LEU A 201 9.05 -19.39 -4.38
C LEU A 201 9.82 -19.82 -5.65
N ALA A 202 10.18 -18.92 -6.59
CA ALA A 202 10.92 -19.32 -7.80
C ALA A 202 11.79 -18.26 -8.55
N GLY A 203 12.30 -17.20 -7.89
CA GLY A 203 13.36 -16.37 -8.49
C GLY A 203 12.97 -14.98 -9.00
N VAL A 204 12.55 -14.08 -8.09
CA VAL A 204 12.52 -12.65 -8.40
C VAL A 204 13.94 -12.19 -8.69
N ASP A 205 14.17 -11.70 -9.90
CA ASP A 205 15.40 -11.00 -10.26
C ASP A 205 15.46 -9.68 -9.50
N THR A 206 16.17 -9.69 -8.38
CA THR A 206 16.37 -8.51 -7.53
C THR A 206 17.19 -7.43 -8.22
N ASN A 207 17.82 -7.72 -9.37
CA ASN A 207 18.49 -6.72 -10.20
C ASN A 207 17.56 -6.10 -11.24
N ALA A 208 16.37 -6.69 -11.48
CA ALA A 208 15.41 -6.15 -12.42
C ALA A 208 15.01 -4.73 -12.01
N THR A 209 15.18 -3.78 -12.92
CA THR A 209 14.90 -2.36 -12.66
C THR A 209 13.42 -2.09 -12.45
N ASP A 210 12.53 -2.98 -12.87
CA ASP A 210 11.08 -2.80 -12.87
C ASP A 210 10.35 -3.47 -11.69
N TYR A 211 11.03 -4.30 -10.89
CA TYR A 211 10.39 -4.99 -9.77
C TYR A 211 9.77 -4.00 -8.76
N SER A 212 8.45 -4.03 -8.66
CA SER A 212 7.65 -3.10 -7.86
C SER A 212 6.55 -3.83 -7.10
N PRO A 213 6.79 -4.31 -5.87
CA PRO A 213 5.75 -4.93 -5.05
C PRO A 213 4.54 -3.99 -4.90
N VAL A 214 3.33 -4.54 -5.05
CA VAL A 214 2.08 -3.78 -4.91
C VAL A 214 1.26 -4.38 -3.78
N VAL A 215 1.06 -3.62 -2.71
CA VAL A 215 0.24 -4.02 -1.57
C VAL A 215 -1.11 -3.30 -1.63
N GLY A 216 -2.20 -4.06 -1.81
CA GLY A 216 -3.55 -3.52 -1.90
C GLY A 216 -4.39 -3.72 -0.63
N PHE A 217 -5.20 -2.73 -0.28
CA PHE A 217 -6.16 -2.77 0.83
C PHE A 217 -7.57 -2.47 0.33
N THR A 218 -8.54 -3.33 0.59
CA THR A 218 -9.96 -3.07 0.29
C THR A 218 -10.51 -1.81 0.96
N THR A 219 -11.67 -1.34 0.52
CA THR A 219 -12.41 -0.20 1.12
C THR A 219 -12.80 -0.42 2.59
N ARG A 220 -12.69 -1.65 3.11
CA ARG A 220 -12.86 -1.97 4.54
C ARG A 220 -11.57 -1.89 5.34
N GLY A 221 -10.45 -1.56 4.69
CA GLY A 221 -9.11 -1.56 5.27
C GLY A 221 -8.56 -2.97 5.49
N PHE A 222 -9.16 -3.99 4.88
CA PHE A 222 -8.64 -5.36 4.85
C PHE A 222 -7.63 -5.52 3.73
N SER A 223 -6.70 -6.45 3.85
CA SER A 223 -5.82 -6.82 2.75
C SER A 223 -6.66 -7.26 1.53
N ALA A 224 -6.26 -6.87 0.32
CA ALA A 224 -6.89 -7.35 -0.91
C ALA A 224 -6.55 -8.83 -1.18
N SER A 225 -5.42 -9.32 -0.66
CA SER A 225 -5.08 -10.75 -0.61
C SER A 225 -5.69 -11.40 0.64
N GLU A 226 -6.40 -12.52 0.48
CA GLU A 226 -6.93 -13.30 1.61
C GLU A 226 -5.82 -13.88 2.50
N ALA A 227 -4.66 -14.16 1.92
CA ALA A 227 -3.47 -14.63 2.65
C ALA A 227 -2.70 -13.48 3.34
N GLY A 228 -3.04 -12.23 3.03
CA GLY A 228 -2.24 -11.07 3.43
C GLY A 228 -1.03 -10.84 2.51
N TYR A 229 -0.06 -10.07 3.01
CA TYR A 229 1.21 -9.77 2.33
C TYR A 229 2.38 -9.96 3.30
N GLN A 230 3.54 -10.36 2.78
CA GLN A 230 4.77 -10.45 3.56
C GLN A 230 5.92 -9.80 2.81
N LEU A 231 6.26 -8.60 3.23
CA LEU A 231 7.40 -7.88 2.68
C LEU A 231 8.64 -8.16 3.51
N ARG A 232 9.75 -8.51 2.85
CA ARG A 232 11.06 -8.65 3.46
C ARG A 232 11.93 -7.44 3.11
N LEU A 233 12.63 -6.92 4.11
CA LEU A 233 13.56 -5.80 3.98
C LEU A 233 14.94 -6.21 4.51
N THR A 234 15.99 -6.01 3.70
CA THR A 234 17.39 -6.24 4.10
C THR A 234 18.29 -5.10 3.62
N ASN A 235 19.51 -5.00 4.17
CA ASN A 235 20.52 -4.03 3.77
C ASN A 235 21.47 -4.62 2.72
N ILE A 236 21.84 -3.85 1.70
CA ILE A 236 22.87 -4.23 0.73
C ILE A 236 24.23 -3.68 1.19
N PRO A 237 25.36 -4.41 1.03
CA PRO A 237 25.56 -5.78 0.56
C PRO A 237 25.58 -6.81 1.71
N LEU A 238 24.96 -6.47 2.83
CA LEU A 238 25.14 -7.19 4.09
C LEU A 238 24.38 -8.52 4.07
N LYS A 239 24.85 -9.49 4.88
CA LYS A 239 24.39 -10.88 4.87
C LYS A 239 22.86 -10.99 4.69
N PRO A 240 22.38 -11.80 3.72
CA PRO A 240 20.94 -11.98 3.46
C PRO A 240 20.15 -12.54 4.66
N ASP A 241 20.87 -13.05 5.66
CA ASP A 241 20.33 -13.60 6.90
C ASP A 241 19.79 -12.51 7.85
N ASP A 242 20.29 -11.27 7.80
CA ASP A 242 19.77 -10.15 8.60
C ASP A 242 18.63 -9.44 7.85
N PHE A 243 17.38 -9.69 8.23
CA PHE A 243 16.22 -9.05 7.60
C PHE A 243 15.12 -8.69 8.59
N LYS A 244 14.21 -7.82 8.14
CA LYS A 244 12.94 -7.54 8.82
C LYS A 244 11.81 -8.06 7.95
N ILE A 245 10.84 -8.71 8.58
CA ILE A 245 9.57 -9.07 7.93
C ILE A 245 8.55 -8.03 8.34
N ILE A 246 7.88 -7.45 7.35
CA ILE A 246 6.72 -6.58 7.51
C ILE A 246 5.54 -7.39 6.97
N SER A 247 4.66 -7.84 7.85
CA SER A 247 3.48 -8.61 7.44
C SER A 247 2.23 -7.76 7.53
N VAL A 248 1.35 -7.94 6.55
CA VAL A 248 0.00 -7.38 6.53
C VAL A 248 -0.95 -8.56 6.55
N ASN A 249 -1.71 -8.75 7.63
CA ASN A 249 -2.66 -9.86 7.68
C ASN A 249 -3.92 -9.59 6.84
N ALA A 250 -4.77 -10.61 6.70
CA ALA A 250 -6.05 -10.49 5.98
C ALA A 250 -6.91 -9.30 6.45
N PHE A 251 -6.83 -8.94 7.74
CA PHE A 251 -7.57 -7.81 8.33
C PHE A 251 -6.88 -6.45 8.16
N GLY A 252 -5.76 -6.40 7.42
CA GLY A 252 -4.99 -5.19 7.15
C GLY A 252 -4.19 -4.67 8.34
N GLN A 253 -3.97 -5.50 9.38
CA GLN A 253 -3.08 -5.14 10.48
C GLN A 253 -1.63 -5.29 10.00
N VAL A 254 -0.85 -4.22 10.17
CA VAL A 254 0.58 -4.19 9.85
C VAL A 254 1.36 -4.61 11.08
N LEU A 255 2.15 -5.67 10.96
CA LEU A 255 2.98 -6.24 12.02
C LEU A 255 4.45 -6.20 11.61
N LEU A 256 5.32 -5.87 12.57
CA LEU A 256 6.77 -5.88 12.38
C LEU A 256 7.36 -7.09 13.09
N GLY A 257 7.82 -8.06 12.30
CA GLY A 257 8.56 -9.22 12.78
C GLY A 257 10.06 -8.97 12.76
N ILE A 258 10.75 -9.46 13.80
CA ILE A 258 12.20 -9.58 13.79
C ILE A 258 12.53 -11.06 13.63
N THR A 259 13.28 -11.38 12.59
CA THR A 259 13.91 -12.69 12.44
C THR A 259 15.41 -12.45 12.33
N ARG A 260 16.18 -13.26 13.06
CA ARG A 260 17.65 -13.23 13.08
C ARG A 260 18.17 -14.44 12.33
#